data_AF-A0A1Z9T8I1-F1
#
_entry.id   AF-A0A1Z9T8I1-F1
#
_cell.length_a   1.000
_cell.length_b   1.000
_cell.length_c   1.000
_cell.angle_alpha   90.00
_cell.angle_beta   90.00
_cell.angle_gamma   90.00
#
_symmetry.space_group_name_H-M   'P 1'
#
loop_
_entity.id
_entity.type
_entity.pdbx_description
1 polymer ?
#
loop_
_entity_poly.entity_id
_entity_poly.type
_entity_poly.pdbx_seq_one_letter_code
_entity_poly.pdbx_strand_id
1 'polypeptide(L)'
;MKKVNEKSTHLSKGTSKVEAYRQKITEQFDEIEEMMNKQIHLTNPKAVEEKLYGVNYKWHFISEEDRDFYQGCKFALENGLKW
;
A
#
# COMPACT_ATOMS: atom_id res chain seq x y z
N MET A 1 49.84 -4.03 -15.08
CA MET A 1 48.71 -4.17 -14.13
C MET A 1 47.42 -3.77 -14.83
N LYS A 2 46.56 -4.73 -15.20
CA LYS A 2 45.24 -4.44 -15.79
C LYS A 2 44.23 -4.38 -14.65
N LYS A 3 43.59 -3.23 -14.43
CA LYS A 3 42.39 -3.14 -13.58
C LYS A 3 41.23 -3.77 -14.34
N VAL A 4 40.76 -4.93 -13.91
CA VAL A 4 39.44 -5.45 -14.31
C VAL A 4 38.44 -4.70 -13.44
N ASN A 5 37.84 -3.65 -14.01
CA ASN A 5 36.67 -3.02 -13.43
C ASN A 5 35.48 -3.82 -13.94
N GLU A 6 35.04 -4.79 -13.15
CA GLU A 6 33.76 -5.47 -13.34
C GLU A 6 32.67 -4.43 -13.16
N LYS A 7 32.29 -3.76 -14.26
CA LYS A 7 31.02 -3.05 -14.32
C LYS A 7 29.95 -4.10 -14.09
N SER A 8 29.46 -4.13 -12.84
CA SER A 8 28.26 -4.83 -12.42
C SER A 8 27.16 -4.53 -13.44
N THR A 9 26.90 -5.51 -14.30
CA THR A 9 25.81 -5.50 -15.25
C THR A 9 24.53 -5.80 -14.50
N HIS A 10 24.10 -4.89 -13.62
CA HIS A 10 22.68 -4.84 -13.26
C HIS A 10 21.92 -4.23 -14.44
N LEU A 11 21.65 -5.07 -15.43
CA LEU A 11 20.56 -4.85 -16.37
C LEU A 11 19.29 -4.65 -15.53
N SER A 12 18.73 -3.43 -15.55
CA SER A 12 17.37 -3.22 -15.07
C SER A 12 16.42 -4.02 -15.97
N LYS A 13 15.97 -5.16 -15.46
CA LYS A 13 14.78 -5.79 -16.02
C LYS A 13 13.65 -4.80 -15.76
N GLY A 14 13.10 -4.21 -16.81
CA GLY A 14 11.92 -3.36 -16.69
C GLY A 14 10.87 -4.10 -15.87
N THR A 15 10.42 -3.48 -14.78
CA THR A 15 9.51 -4.05 -13.80
C THR A 15 8.34 -4.70 -14.54
N SER A 16 8.07 -5.98 -14.27
CA SER A 16 6.97 -6.67 -14.93
C SER A 16 5.66 -5.94 -14.61
N LYS A 17 4.67 -6.03 -15.51
CA LYS A 17 3.35 -5.41 -15.27
C LYS A 17 2.73 -5.87 -13.94
N VAL A 18 3.02 -7.11 -13.52
CA VAL A 18 2.56 -7.68 -12.25
C VAL A 18 3.25 -7.02 -11.06
N GLU A 19 4.58 -6.88 -11.09
CA GLU A 19 5.33 -6.21 -10.01
C GLU A 19 4.92 -4.74 -9.90
N ALA A 20 4.79 -4.02 -11.02
CA ALA A 20 4.32 -2.65 -11.04
C ALA A 20 2.89 -2.52 -10.49
N TYR A 21 2.04 -3.54 -10.71
CA TYR A 21 0.70 -3.57 -10.15
C TYR A 21 0.71 -3.81 -8.63
N ARG A 22 1.55 -4.72 -8.14
CA ARG A 22 1.73 -4.95 -6.70
C ARG A 22 2.27 -3.71 -6.00
N GLN A 23 3.26 -3.04 -6.58
CA GLN A 23 3.82 -1.80 -6.04
C GLN A 23 2.74 -0.72 -5.89
N LYS A 24 1.84 -0.57 -6.87
CA LYS A 24 0.71 0.36 -6.75
C LYS A 24 -0.25 0.02 -5.62
N ILE A 25 -0.44 -1.27 -5.30
CA ILE A 25 -1.28 -1.67 -4.17
C ILE A 25 -0.57 -1.27 -2.86
N THR A 26 0.73 -1.53 -2.75
CA THR A 26 1.53 -1.10 -1.60
C THR A 26 1.46 0.41 -1.39
N GLU A 27 1.67 1.21 -2.43
CA GLU A 27 1.58 2.68 -2.35
C GLU A 27 0.19 3.17 -1.87
N GLN A 28 -0.88 2.45 -2.21
CA GLN A 28 -2.22 2.78 -1.72
C GLN A 28 -2.39 2.44 -0.23
N PHE A 29 -1.81 1.34 0.23
CA PHE A 29 -1.85 0.99 1.66
C PHE A 29 -0.99 1.92 2.50
N ASP A 30 0.18 2.33 2.00
CA ASP A 30 1.03 3.34 2.65
C ASP A 30 0.25 4.66 2.86
N GLU A 31 -0.52 5.09 1.84
CA GLU A 31 -1.37 6.28 1.95
C GLU A 31 -2.48 6.09 3.01
N ILE A 32 -3.14 4.93 3.03
CA ILE A 32 -4.17 4.63 4.04
C ILE A 32 -3.55 4.61 5.44
N GLU A 33 -2.38 4.00 5.62
CA GLU A 33 -1.66 3.96 6.88
C GLU A 33 -1.31 5.36 7.38
N GLU A 34 -0.80 6.23 6.51
CA GLU A 34 -0.52 7.62 6.85
C GLU A 34 -1.80 8.35 7.31
N MET A 35 -2.93 8.14 6.61
CA MET A 35 -4.22 8.72 6.99
C MET A 35 -4.71 8.21 8.34
N MET A 36 -4.59 6.92 8.61
CA MET A 36 -5.01 6.31 9.87
C MET A 36 -4.14 6.80 11.02
N ASN A 37 -2.81 6.84 10.86
CA ASN A 37 -1.87 7.38 11.85
C ASN A 37 -2.12 8.87 12.16
N LYS A 38 -2.58 9.65 11.17
CA LYS A 38 -3.02 11.05 11.34
C LYS A 38 -4.45 11.20 11.84
N GLN A 39 -5.15 10.08 12.09
CA GLN A 39 -6.52 10.06 12.60
C GLN A 39 -7.52 10.75 11.66
N ILE A 40 -7.25 10.71 10.36
CA ILE A 40 -8.10 11.34 9.36
C ILE A 40 -9.49 10.69 9.35
N HIS A 41 -9.62 9.40 9.69
CA HIS A 41 -10.92 8.74 9.81
C HIS A 41 -11.83 9.34 10.88
N LEU A 42 -11.30 10.04 11.89
CA LEU A 42 -12.11 10.72 12.92
C LEU A 42 -12.57 12.11 12.50
N THR A 43 -11.85 12.76 11.58
CA THR A 43 -12.11 14.16 11.19
C THR A 43 -12.67 14.29 9.77
N ASN A 44 -12.28 13.39 8.87
CA ASN A 44 -12.74 13.27 7.50
C ASN A 44 -12.89 11.78 7.09
N PRO A 45 -13.87 11.05 7.66
CA PRO A 45 -14.07 9.63 7.41
C PRO A 45 -14.28 9.29 5.92
N LYS A 46 -14.95 10.18 5.17
CA LYS A 46 -15.21 9.97 3.73
C LYS A 46 -13.92 9.83 2.92
N ALA A 47 -12.91 10.64 3.22
CA ALA A 47 -11.64 10.55 2.51
C ALA A 47 -10.97 9.18 2.72
N VAL A 48 -11.00 8.65 3.94
CA VAL A 48 -10.45 7.32 4.24
C VAL A 48 -11.29 6.22 3.56
N GLU A 49 -12.62 6.34 3.59
CA GLU A 49 -13.52 5.40 2.93
C GLU A 49 -13.29 5.31 1.42
N GLU A 50 -13.08 6.46 0.74
CA GLU A 50 -12.76 6.50 -0.69
C GLU A 50 -11.44 5.76 -1.01
N LYS A 51 -10.42 5.90 -0.16
CA LYS A 51 -9.14 5.19 -0.33
C LYS A 51 -9.27 3.69 -0.11
N LEU A 52 -9.99 3.28 0.94
CA LEU A 52 -10.30 1.88 1.20
C LEU A 52 -11.09 1.26 0.03
N TYR A 53 -12.09 1.95 -0.50
CA TYR A 53 -12.83 1.50 -1.67
C TYR A 53 -11.91 1.28 -2.89
N GLY A 54 -10.91 2.15 -3.06
CA GLY A 54 -9.89 2.08 -4.13
C GLY A 54 -8.97 0.85 -4.09
N VAL A 55 -8.91 0.11 -2.98
CA VAL A 55 -8.17 -1.16 -2.87
C VAL A 55 -9.09 -2.37 -2.81
N ASN A 56 -10.34 -2.23 -2.38
CA ASN A 56 -11.28 -3.35 -2.17
C ASN A 56 -11.45 -4.26 -3.40
N TYR A 57 -11.58 -3.70 -4.61
CA TYR A 57 -11.73 -4.49 -5.85
C TYR A 57 -10.48 -5.31 -6.22
N LYS A 58 -9.35 -5.08 -5.55
CA LYS A 58 -8.08 -5.78 -5.76
C LYS A 58 -7.86 -6.91 -4.77
N TRP A 59 -8.86 -7.26 -3.94
CA TRP A 59 -8.78 -8.19 -2.81
C TRP A 59 -7.86 -9.40 -3.01
N HIS A 60 -7.98 -10.08 -4.15
CA HIS A 60 -7.21 -11.29 -4.48
C HIS A 60 -5.70 -11.06 -4.67
N PHE A 61 -5.27 -9.82 -4.90
CA PHE A 61 -3.86 -9.43 -5.06
C PHE A 61 -3.24 -8.86 -3.78
N ILE A 62 -4.08 -8.56 -2.78
CA ILE A 62 -3.69 -8.03 -1.48
C ILE A 62 -3.17 -9.19 -0.62
N SER A 63 -2.09 -8.95 0.12
CA SER A 63 -1.54 -9.93 1.08
C SER A 63 -2.51 -10.18 2.24
N GLU A 64 -2.31 -11.24 3.02
CA GLU A 64 -3.15 -11.47 4.21
C GLU A 64 -2.97 -10.36 5.26
N GLU A 65 -1.73 -9.92 5.49
CA GLU A 65 -1.41 -8.82 6.40
C GLU A 65 -2.11 -7.51 6.01
N ASP A 66 -2.06 -7.14 4.73
CA ASP A 66 -2.73 -5.94 4.23
C ASP A 66 -4.27 -6.05 4.31
N ARG A 67 -4.83 -7.26 4.21
CA ARG A 67 -6.28 -7.49 4.41
C ARG A 67 -6.66 -7.32 5.87
N ASP A 68 -5.85 -7.83 6.80
CA ASP A 68 -6.07 -7.63 8.24
C ASP A 68 -5.97 -6.14 8.59
N PHE A 69 -4.97 -5.43 8.05
CA PHE A 69 -4.87 -3.98 8.16
C PHE A 69 -6.11 -3.27 7.61
N TYR A 70 -6.58 -3.62 6.39
CA TYR A 70 -7.79 -3.07 5.79
C TYR A 70 -9.02 -3.26 6.70
N GLN A 71 -9.19 -4.45 7.26
CA GLN A 71 -10.30 -4.76 8.17
C GLN A 71 -10.20 -3.94 9.46
N GLY A 72 -9.00 -3.80 10.02
CA GLY A 72 -8.75 -2.91 11.16
C GLY A 72 -9.14 -1.47 10.87
N CYS A 73 -8.74 -0.93 9.70
CA CYS A 73 -9.10 0.43 9.28
C CYS A 73 -10.62 0.60 9.18
N LYS A 74 -11.31 -0.36 8.57
CA LYS A 74 -12.77 -0.37 8.45
C LYS A 74 -13.44 -0.40 9.83
N PHE A 75 -12.96 -1.25 10.73
CA PHE A 75 -13.49 -1.33 12.09
C PHE A 75 -13.31 -0.02 12.85
N ALA A 76 -12.13 0.59 12.79
CA ALA A 76 -11.86 1.87 13.44
C ALA A 76 -12.71 3.01 12.86
N LEU A 77 -12.89 3.05 11.53
CA LEU A 77 -13.74 4.03 10.85
C LEU A 77 -15.21 3.88 11.26
N GLU A 78 -15.75 2.66 11.26
CA GLU A 78 -17.17 2.39 11.56
C GLU A 78 -17.52 2.65 13.02
N ASN A 79 -16.57 2.43 13.93
CA ASN A 79 -16.79 2.59 15.37
C ASN A 79 -16.25 3.94 15.91
N GLY A 80 -15.66 4.78 15.05
CA GLY A 80 -15.05 6.04 15.47
C GLY A 80 -13.90 5.86 16.47
N LEU A 81 -13.13 4.78 16.34
CA LEU A 81 -12.05 4.45 17.27
C LEU A 81 -10.75 5.09 16.83
N LYS A 82 -9.95 5.50 17.81
CA LYS A 82 -8.58 5.95 17.59
C LYS A 82 -7.74 4.80 16.98
N TRP A 83 -6.98 5.11 15.92
CA TRP A 83 -5.97 4.18 15.36
C TRP A 83 -4.74 4.12 16.27
#